data_AF-A0A9X2W216-F1
#
_entry.id   AF-A0A9X2W216-F1
#
_cell.length_a   1.000
_cell.length_b   1.000
_cell.length_c   1.000
_cell.angle_alpha   90.00
_cell.angle_beta   90.00
_cell.angle_gamma   90.00
#
_symmetry.space_group_name_H-M   'P 1'
#
loop_
_entity.id
_entity.type
_entity.pdbx_description
1 polymer ?
#
loop_
_entity_poly.entity_id
_entity_poly.type
_entity_poly.pdbx_seq_one_letter_code
_entity_poly.pdbx_strand_id
1 'polypeptide(L)'
;MTCFKTISPLAAALMLVACNSGPAEDEQTPRPDGSAPATEPVADRGDSPTEAGGTLVKEGRIESGAECPVLRTPDGELWALALGEADFGPGDYVRVTGTRAETSYCQQGRGTIDPSRIDSIDTPARDRDPARSGGRAVSTGYVQGDWVAKGPGADCAKPDFAVTRNANGMSIIETRVNGYPETGVVDVGSTPALQWDEPLPTLPIETRGPDGLAVLPAKSGKTVTIAGHRIVGDGVVFVRCG
;
A
#
# COMPACT_ATOMS: atom_id res chain seq x y z
N MET A 1 -43.97 -17.85 22.29
CA MET A 1 -43.20 -19.07 22.60
C MET A 1 -41.78 -18.66 22.91
N THR A 2 -41.46 -18.67 24.20
CA THR A 2 -40.19 -18.30 24.81
C THR A 2 -39.30 -19.53 24.95
N CYS A 3 -38.02 -19.43 24.60
CA CYS A 3 -36.99 -20.30 25.20
C CYS A 3 -35.65 -19.57 25.24
N PHE A 4 -35.39 -18.93 26.38
CA PHE A 4 -34.07 -18.48 26.82
C PHE A 4 -33.31 -19.70 27.37
N LYS A 5 -32.01 -19.83 27.06
CA LYS A 5 -31.14 -20.81 27.72
C LYS A 5 -29.87 -20.15 28.28
N THR A 6 -29.85 -20.12 29.60
CA THR A 6 -28.84 -19.78 30.62
C THR A 6 -27.48 -20.45 30.34
N ILE A 7 -26.38 -19.69 30.21
CA ILE A 7 -25.30 -19.37 31.20
C ILE A 7 -24.79 -20.56 32.06
N SER A 8 -23.48 -20.86 31.95
CA SER A 8 -22.62 -21.08 33.13
C SER A 8 -21.12 -20.86 32.84
N PRO A 9 -20.35 -20.31 33.81
CA PRO A 9 -18.92 -19.98 33.73
C PRO A 9 -18.01 -20.98 34.47
N LEU A 10 -16.68 -20.87 34.30
CA LEU A 10 -15.54 -21.22 35.18
C LEU A 10 -14.29 -21.36 34.26
N ALA A 11 -13.04 -21.02 34.59
CA ALA A 11 -12.38 -20.67 35.84
C ALA A 11 -11.05 -19.94 35.52
N ALA A 12 -10.59 -19.13 36.47
CA ALA A 12 -9.28 -18.50 36.49
C ALA A 12 -8.20 -19.45 37.06
N ALA A 13 -6.94 -19.26 36.64
CA ALA A 13 -5.76 -19.63 37.44
C ALA A 13 -4.55 -18.74 37.09
N LEU A 14 -4.15 -17.90 38.04
CA LEU A 14 -2.82 -17.31 38.18
C LEU A 14 -1.82 -18.41 38.60
N MET A 15 -0.57 -18.32 38.14
CA MET A 15 0.60 -18.82 38.87
C MET A 15 1.79 -17.90 38.60
N LEU A 16 2.48 -17.55 39.69
CA LEU A 16 3.59 -16.61 39.84
C LEU A 16 4.87 -17.40 40.16
N VAL A 17 6.02 -16.84 39.72
CA VAL A 17 7.35 -16.84 40.38
C VAL A 17 8.17 -18.15 40.40
N ALA A 18 9.41 -18.05 39.89
CA ALA A 18 10.62 -18.43 40.65
C ALA A 18 11.90 -17.82 40.02
N CYS A 19 12.56 -16.96 40.79
CA CYS A 19 13.95 -16.55 40.60
C CYS A 19 14.89 -17.74 40.85
N ASN A 20 15.96 -17.88 40.07
CA ASN A 20 17.11 -18.69 40.47
C ASN A 20 18.35 -17.80 40.50
N SER A 21 18.97 -17.73 41.69
CA SER A 21 20.18 -16.98 42.01
C SER A 21 21.22 -17.94 42.59
N GLY A 22 22.47 -17.81 42.17
CA GLY A 22 23.64 -18.31 42.90
C GLY A 22 24.74 -18.91 42.00
N PRO A 23 26.01 -18.98 42.47
CA PRO A 23 26.79 -17.89 43.04
C PRO A 23 28.14 -17.68 42.30
N ALA A 24 28.84 -16.64 42.73
CA ALA A 24 30.11 -16.10 42.26
C ALA A 24 31.35 -16.90 42.71
N GLU A 25 32.53 -16.33 42.39
CA GLU A 25 33.91 -16.60 42.84
C GLU A 25 34.78 -17.35 41.79
N ASP A 26 36.01 -16.95 41.45
CA ASP A 26 36.81 -15.74 41.67
C ASP A 26 38.12 -15.87 40.83
N GLU A 27 38.94 -14.83 40.82
CA GLU A 27 40.36 -14.77 40.39
C GLU A 27 40.70 -14.62 38.89
N GLN A 28 41.00 -13.38 38.46
CA GLN A 28 42.40 -12.90 38.38
C GLN A 28 42.52 -11.45 37.87
N THR A 29 42.98 -10.56 38.74
CA THR A 29 43.82 -9.40 38.39
C THR A 29 44.75 -9.16 39.59
N PRO A 30 46.01 -8.69 39.41
CA PRO A 30 46.19 -7.29 39.04
C PRO A 30 47.47 -6.97 38.24
N ARG A 31 47.39 -5.99 37.31
CA ARG A 31 48.42 -4.93 37.19
C ARG A 31 47.78 -3.62 36.69
N PRO A 32 48.08 -2.47 37.31
CA PRO A 32 47.69 -1.16 36.81
C PRO A 32 48.79 -0.58 35.93
N ASP A 33 48.40 0.15 34.89
CA ASP A 33 48.83 1.54 34.63
C ASP A 33 48.59 1.93 33.17
N GLY A 34 47.92 3.07 32.99
CA GLY A 34 48.23 3.97 31.89
C GLY A 34 47.24 4.05 30.73
N SER A 35 46.38 5.07 30.82
CA SER A 35 45.90 5.92 29.71
C SER A 35 44.64 5.51 28.92
N ALA A 36 43.62 6.34 29.10
CA ALA A 36 42.35 6.43 28.36
C ALA A 36 42.51 7.06 26.95
N PRO A 37 41.44 7.19 26.12
CA PRO A 37 40.12 6.58 26.21
C PRO A 37 39.74 5.73 24.98
N ALA A 38 38.82 4.78 25.21
CA ALA A 38 38.09 4.08 24.17
C ALA A 38 37.15 5.05 23.43
N THR A 39 37.22 5.07 22.10
CA THR A 39 36.08 5.48 21.25
C THR A 39 35.39 4.20 20.82
N GLU A 40 34.44 3.75 21.64
CA GLU A 40 33.42 2.81 21.17
C GLU A 40 32.32 3.61 20.46
N PRO A 41 31.77 3.13 19.33
CA PRO A 41 30.59 3.72 18.74
C PRO A 41 29.41 3.38 19.66
N VAL A 42 29.00 4.35 20.47
CA VAL A 42 27.69 4.31 21.11
C VAL A 42 26.68 4.27 19.97
N ALA A 43 25.99 3.13 19.85
CA ALA A 43 24.79 3.02 19.04
C ALA A 43 23.80 4.08 19.53
N ASP A 44 23.69 5.14 18.76
CA ASP A 44 22.72 6.20 18.92
C ASP A 44 21.33 5.58 18.82
N ARG A 45 20.69 5.42 19.99
CA ARG A 45 19.28 5.06 20.07
C ARG A 45 18.53 6.23 19.47
N GLY A 46 17.86 5.96 18.34
CA GLY A 46 17.07 6.91 17.57
C GLY A 46 16.41 7.98 18.42
N ASP A 47 17.05 9.14 18.44
CA ASP A 47 16.45 10.39 18.83
C ASP A 47 15.89 10.99 17.54
N SER A 48 14.63 10.66 17.24
CA SER A 48 13.91 11.29 16.13
C SER A 48 13.84 12.80 16.41
N PRO A 49 14.42 13.67 15.55
CA PRO A 49 14.35 15.10 15.79
C PRO A 49 12.90 15.57 15.61
N THR A 50 12.34 16.04 16.72
CA THR A 50 11.25 17.00 16.90
C THR A 50 10.62 17.54 15.61
N GLU A 51 9.42 17.05 15.26
CA GLU A 51 8.56 17.64 14.24
C GLU A 51 8.02 19.00 14.72
N ALA A 52 8.73 20.08 14.38
CA ALA A 52 8.17 21.43 14.30
C ALA A 52 8.94 22.22 13.22
N GLY A 53 8.27 22.53 12.10
CA GLY A 53 8.80 23.40 11.04
C GLY A 53 9.75 22.76 10.01
N GLY A 54 9.91 21.44 10.01
CA GLY A 54 10.76 20.74 9.03
C GLY A 54 10.10 20.55 7.66
N THR A 55 10.92 20.59 6.60
CA THR A 55 10.49 20.16 5.25
C THR A 55 10.12 18.67 5.28
N LEU A 56 8.90 18.36 4.86
CA LEU A 56 8.38 17.02 4.66
C LEU A 56 8.59 16.59 3.21
N VAL A 57 9.04 15.35 3.02
CA VAL A 57 9.04 14.68 1.71
C VAL A 57 8.18 13.44 1.84
N LYS A 58 7.10 13.36 1.07
CA LYS A 58 6.17 12.22 1.07
C LYS A 58 5.91 11.75 -0.36
N GLU A 59 5.85 10.45 -0.54
CA GLU A 59 5.52 9.82 -1.81
C GLU A 59 4.20 9.08 -1.67
N GLY A 60 3.36 9.16 -2.69
CA GLY A 60 2.07 8.49 -2.64
C GLY A 60 1.19 8.79 -3.83
N ARG A 61 0.00 8.19 -3.82
CA ARG A 61 -1.05 8.48 -4.79
C ARG A 61 -1.95 9.59 -4.29
N ILE A 62 -2.26 10.53 -5.17
CA ILE A 62 -3.30 11.52 -4.92
C ILE A 62 -4.66 10.83 -5.05
N GLU A 63 -5.52 10.99 -4.05
CA GLU A 63 -6.90 10.54 -4.02
C GLU A 63 -7.83 11.73 -3.78
N SER A 64 -9.11 11.55 -4.09
CA SER A 64 -10.14 12.50 -3.65
C SER A 64 -10.25 12.47 -2.13
N GLY A 65 -10.10 13.63 -1.48
CA GLY A 65 -10.40 13.80 -0.06
C GLY A 65 -11.75 14.46 0.19
N ALA A 66 -12.05 14.70 1.46
CA ALA A 66 -13.32 15.30 1.90
C ALA A 66 -13.40 16.79 1.57
N GLU A 67 -12.32 17.52 1.79
CA GLU A 67 -12.22 18.97 1.55
C GLU A 67 -11.23 19.28 0.42
N CYS A 68 -10.07 18.62 0.47
CA CYS A 68 -8.98 18.79 -0.50
C CYS A 68 -8.48 17.41 -0.92
N PRO A 69 -7.78 17.28 -2.06
CA PRO A 69 -7.11 16.04 -2.42
C PRO A 69 -6.17 15.56 -1.32
N VAL A 70 -5.99 14.24 -1.22
CA VAL A 70 -5.14 13.63 -0.19
C VAL A 70 -4.05 12.78 -0.83
N LEU A 71 -2.85 12.80 -0.27
CA LEU A 71 -1.79 11.87 -0.59
C LEU A 71 -1.94 10.64 0.29
N ARG A 72 -2.17 9.46 -0.31
CA ARG A 72 -2.03 8.18 0.37
C ARG A 72 -0.66 7.59 0.07
N THR A 73 0.13 7.41 1.12
CA THR A 73 1.48 6.83 1.01
C THR A 73 1.41 5.29 0.94
N PRO A 74 2.48 4.61 0.47
CA PRO A 74 2.50 3.14 0.38
C PRO A 74 2.37 2.40 1.71
N ASP A 75 2.79 3.02 2.81
CA ASP A 75 2.62 2.53 4.18
C ASP A 75 1.23 2.83 4.76
N GLY A 76 0.35 3.45 3.98
CA GLY A 76 -1.05 3.68 4.31
C GLY A 76 -1.31 4.98 5.07
N GLU A 77 -0.30 5.83 5.27
CA GLU A 77 -0.53 7.18 5.79
C GLU A 77 -1.39 7.99 4.81
N LEU A 78 -2.10 8.96 5.37
CA LEU A 78 -2.95 9.87 4.61
C LEU A 78 -2.62 11.30 5.01
N TRP A 79 -2.34 12.13 4.03
CA TRP A 79 -2.01 13.55 4.20
C TRP A 79 -2.90 14.40 3.30
N ALA A 80 -3.53 15.44 3.82
CA ALA A 80 -4.22 16.40 2.97
C ALA A 80 -3.21 17.25 2.18
N LEU A 81 -3.55 17.65 0.96
CA LEU A 81 -2.69 18.45 0.10
C LEU A 81 -3.36 19.80 -0.21
N ALA A 82 -2.67 20.89 0.11
CA ALA A 82 -3.05 22.23 -0.33
C ALA A 82 -2.51 22.49 -1.75
N LEU A 83 -3.07 21.80 -2.75
CA LEU A 83 -2.53 21.81 -4.13
C LEU A 83 -2.69 23.15 -4.88
N GLY A 84 -3.60 24.04 -4.46
CA GLY A 84 -3.90 25.26 -5.21
C GLY A 84 -4.32 24.96 -6.66
N GLU A 85 -3.67 25.60 -7.62
CA GLU A 85 -3.88 25.43 -9.07
C GLU A 85 -2.89 24.43 -9.72
N ALA A 86 -2.25 23.55 -8.95
CA ALA A 86 -1.29 22.61 -9.51
C ALA A 86 -1.95 21.60 -10.48
N ASP A 87 -1.24 21.26 -11.57
CA ASP A 87 -1.65 20.28 -12.60
C ASP A 87 -1.51 18.81 -12.11
N PHE A 88 -1.98 18.51 -10.90
CA PHE A 88 -1.97 17.17 -10.32
C PHE A 88 -3.34 16.85 -9.72
N GLY A 89 -3.79 15.61 -9.89
CA GLY A 89 -5.12 15.21 -9.46
C GLY A 89 -5.23 13.75 -9.04
N PRO A 90 -6.45 13.31 -8.64
CA PRO A 90 -6.68 11.94 -8.21
C PRO A 90 -6.21 10.92 -9.24
N GLY A 91 -5.45 9.93 -8.77
CA GLY A 91 -4.83 8.90 -9.59
C GLY A 91 -3.34 9.14 -9.85
N ASP A 92 -2.84 10.37 -9.77
CA ASP A 92 -1.41 10.65 -10.00
C ASP A 92 -0.57 10.13 -8.84
N TYR A 93 0.59 9.54 -9.17
CA TYR A 93 1.58 9.12 -8.18
C TYR A 93 2.74 10.11 -8.17
N VAL A 94 3.00 10.69 -7.00
CA VAL A 94 3.87 11.87 -6.90
C VAL A 94 4.80 11.78 -5.71
N ARG A 95 5.90 12.53 -5.79
CA ARG A 95 6.70 12.94 -4.65
C ARG A 95 6.35 14.38 -4.32
N VAL A 96 5.84 14.62 -3.12
CA VAL A 96 5.51 15.93 -2.59
C VAL A 96 6.59 16.36 -1.62
N THR A 97 7.18 17.53 -1.85
CA THR A 97 8.09 18.20 -0.91
C THR A 97 7.45 19.50 -0.43
N GLY A 98 7.34 19.71 0.87
CA GLY A 98 6.66 20.87 1.42
C GLY A 98 6.79 21.00 2.92
N THR A 99 5.93 21.77 3.56
CA THR A 99 5.88 21.89 5.02
C THR A 99 4.51 21.48 5.53
N ARG A 100 4.44 21.01 6.77
CA ARG A 100 3.14 20.80 7.42
C ARG A 100 2.51 22.16 7.70
N ALA A 101 1.31 22.40 7.20
CA ALA A 101 0.57 23.61 7.55
C ALA A 101 0.11 23.53 9.01
N GLU A 102 0.39 24.58 9.79
CA GLU A 102 -0.05 24.67 11.19
C GLU A 102 -1.56 24.92 11.29
N THR A 103 -2.11 25.68 10.35
CA THR A 103 -3.54 25.94 10.20
C THR A 103 -3.91 25.72 8.75
N SER A 104 -4.92 24.88 8.50
CA SER A 104 -5.45 24.68 7.16
C SER A 104 -6.95 24.42 7.22
N TYR A 105 -7.63 24.76 6.13
CA TYR A 105 -9.00 24.31 5.88
C TYR A 105 -9.03 22.84 5.45
N CYS A 106 -7.97 22.29 4.88
CA CYS A 106 -7.90 20.92 4.38
C CYS A 106 -7.58 19.92 5.50
N GLN A 107 -8.46 19.72 6.47
CA GLN A 107 -8.15 18.95 7.68
C GLN A 107 -8.50 17.47 7.54
N GLN A 108 -7.59 16.70 6.93
CA GLN A 108 -7.76 15.25 6.79
C GLN A 108 -6.45 14.48 7.01
N GLY A 109 -6.53 13.37 7.74
CA GLY A 109 -5.41 12.46 7.95
C GLY A 109 -4.40 12.95 8.98
N ARG A 110 -3.11 12.76 8.71
CA ARG A 110 -1.99 13.13 9.60
C ARG A 110 -1.78 14.64 9.69
N GLY A 111 -2.27 15.40 8.72
CA GLY A 111 -2.15 16.84 8.63
C GLY A 111 -2.20 17.28 7.17
N THR A 112 -2.05 18.59 6.95
CA THR A 112 -1.99 19.16 5.61
C THR A 112 -0.55 19.45 5.23
N ILE A 113 -0.14 19.05 4.04
CA ILE A 113 1.12 19.45 3.42
C ILE A 113 0.84 20.66 2.54
N ASP A 114 1.58 21.74 2.75
CA ASP A 114 1.69 22.89 1.85
C ASP A 114 2.86 22.62 0.88
N PRO A 115 2.58 22.23 -0.39
CA PRO A 115 3.61 21.78 -1.30
C PRO A 115 4.48 22.93 -1.82
N SER A 116 5.79 22.81 -1.66
CA SER A 116 6.78 23.65 -2.35
C SER A 116 7.20 23.07 -3.71
N ARG A 117 7.09 21.75 -3.87
CA ARG A 117 7.40 21.03 -5.10
C ARG A 117 6.60 19.73 -5.18
N ILE A 118 6.13 19.41 -6.38
CA ILE A 118 5.48 18.15 -6.69
C ILE A 118 6.10 17.60 -7.98
N ASP A 119 6.66 16.40 -7.90
CA ASP A 119 7.19 15.70 -9.07
C ASP A 119 6.31 14.47 -9.34
N SER A 120 5.89 14.29 -10.59
CA SER A 120 5.35 12.99 -11.03
C SER A 120 6.49 11.98 -10.98
N ILE A 121 6.27 10.87 -10.29
CA ILE A 121 7.24 9.77 -10.18
C ILE A 121 6.54 8.45 -10.46
N ASP A 122 7.35 7.44 -10.78
CA ASP A 122 6.84 6.07 -10.91
C ASP A 122 6.36 5.52 -9.57
N THR A 123 5.33 4.68 -9.59
CA THR A 123 4.84 3.98 -8.40
C THR A 123 5.93 3.04 -7.83
N PRO A 124 6.12 2.93 -6.51
CA PRO A 124 7.23 2.20 -5.89
C PRO A 124 7.27 0.71 -6.25
N ALA A 125 6.13 0.14 -6.63
CA ALA A 125 6.07 -1.25 -7.06
C ALA A 125 6.48 -1.44 -8.54
N ARG A 126 7.08 -0.43 -9.19
CA ARG A 126 7.85 -0.65 -10.42
C ARG A 126 9.09 -1.49 -10.19
N ASP A 127 9.60 -1.55 -8.96
CA ASP A 127 10.40 -2.66 -8.46
C ASP A 127 10.97 -2.37 -7.07
N ARG A 128 10.76 -3.30 -6.13
CA ARG A 128 11.68 -3.49 -4.99
C ARG A 128 12.75 -4.55 -5.30
N ASP A 129 13.01 -4.79 -6.59
CA ASP A 129 14.15 -5.56 -7.12
C ASP A 129 14.82 -4.78 -8.26
N PRO A 130 15.97 -4.12 -8.04
CA PRO A 130 16.69 -3.39 -9.08
C PRO A 130 16.98 -4.22 -10.35
N ALA A 131 17.01 -5.55 -10.24
CA ALA A 131 17.25 -6.46 -11.38
C ALA A 131 16.03 -6.65 -12.30
N ARG A 132 14.84 -6.19 -11.91
CA ARG A 132 13.59 -6.31 -12.70
C ARG A 132 13.09 -4.99 -13.27
N SER A 133 13.84 -3.89 -13.04
CA SER A 133 13.49 -2.47 -13.23
C SER A 133 13.06 -2.05 -14.65
N GLY A 134 12.92 -2.97 -15.59
CA GLY A 134 12.21 -2.76 -16.86
C GLY A 134 10.76 -3.20 -16.74
N GLY A 135 9.92 -2.37 -16.12
CA GLY A 135 8.47 -2.59 -16.03
C GLY A 135 7.93 -3.09 -17.37
N ARG A 136 7.50 -4.35 -17.41
CA ARG A 136 7.13 -5.02 -18.66
C ARG A 136 5.93 -4.30 -19.25
N ALA A 137 5.95 -4.01 -20.55
CA ALA A 137 4.77 -3.45 -21.21
C ALA A 137 3.56 -4.38 -20.96
N VAL A 138 2.44 -3.79 -20.54
CA VAL A 138 1.18 -4.54 -20.46
C VAL A 138 0.85 -4.97 -21.88
N SER A 139 0.70 -6.27 -22.10
CA SER A 139 0.43 -6.84 -23.41
C SER A 139 -0.66 -7.89 -23.31
N THR A 140 -1.29 -8.22 -24.43
CA THR A 140 -2.38 -9.22 -24.48
C THR A 140 -1.94 -10.56 -23.88
N GLY A 141 -0.72 -11.03 -24.15
CA GLY A 141 -0.19 -12.26 -23.56
C GLY A 141 0.17 -12.14 -22.07
N TYR A 142 0.48 -10.92 -21.61
CA TYR A 142 0.75 -10.66 -20.20
C TYR A 142 -0.53 -10.59 -19.35
N VAL A 143 -1.64 -10.10 -19.88
CA VAL A 143 -2.87 -10.00 -19.08
C VAL A 143 -3.68 -11.29 -19.07
N GLN A 144 -3.50 -12.15 -20.07
CA GLN A 144 -4.24 -13.41 -20.19
C GLN A 144 -3.90 -14.40 -19.06
N GLY A 145 -4.93 -15.07 -18.54
CA GLY A 145 -4.82 -16.09 -17.50
C GLY A 145 -5.78 -15.87 -16.33
N ASP A 146 -5.63 -16.72 -15.32
CA ASP A 146 -6.36 -16.63 -14.06
C ASP A 146 -5.53 -15.84 -13.04
N TRP A 147 -6.19 -15.01 -12.23
CA TRP A 147 -5.52 -14.06 -11.34
C TRP A 147 -6.14 -14.09 -9.94
N VAL A 148 -5.28 -13.98 -8.92
CA VAL A 148 -5.68 -13.91 -7.51
C VAL A 148 -5.01 -12.75 -6.80
N ALA A 149 -5.70 -12.07 -5.90
CA ALA A 149 -5.15 -10.97 -5.12
C ALA A 149 -3.98 -11.50 -4.28
N LYS A 150 -2.84 -10.79 -4.36
CA LYS A 150 -1.64 -11.14 -3.61
C LYS A 150 -1.92 -11.04 -2.12
N GLY A 151 -1.73 -12.14 -1.39
CA GLY A 151 -1.88 -12.17 0.06
C GLY A 151 -2.12 -13.58 0.61
N PRO A 152 -2.31 -13.72 1.93
CA PRO A 152 -2.52 -15.02 2.58
C PRO A 152 -3.83 -15.71 2.18
N GLY A 153 -4.78 -14.98 1.58
CA GLY A 153 -6.04 -15.50 1.08
C GLY A 153 -6.05 -15.88 -0.40
N ALA A 154 -4.90 -15.84 -1.08
CA ALA A 154 -4.82 -16.18 -2.50
C ALA A 154 -5.15 -17.67 -2.72
N ASP A 155 -6.15 -17.96 -3.56
CA ASP A 155 -6.59 -19.32 -3.89
C ASP A 155 -6.73 -19.50 -5.39
N CYS A 156 -5.72 -20.09 -6.03
CA CYS A 156 -5.75 -20.33 -7.48
C CYS A 156 -6.78 -21.38 -7.91
N ALA A 157 -7.39 -22.14 -6.99
CA ALA A 157 -8.54 -22.97 -7.34
C ALA A 157 -9.83 -22.13 -7.48
N LYS A 158 -9.82 -20.87 -7.02
CA LYS A 158 -10.92 -19.90 -7.09
C LYS A 158 -10.37 -18.53 -7.46
N PRO A 159 -9.97 -18.32 -8.72
CA PRO A 159 -9.42 -17.05 -9.15
C PRO A 159 -10.40 -15.89 -8.92
N ASP A 160 -9.85 -14.73 -8.57
CA ASP A 160 -10.62 -13.50 -8.38
C ASP A 160 -11.15 -12.96 -9.70
N PHE A 161 -10.38 -13.16 -10.77
CA PHE A 161 -10.82 -12.93 -12.14
C PHE A 161 -10.02 -13.75 -13.13
N ALA A 162 -10.61 -13.91 -14.32
CA ALA A 162 -9.96 -14.48 -15.47
C ALA A 162 -9.93 -13.45 -16.60
N VAL A 163 -8.82 -13.42 -17.34
CA VAL A 163 -8.70 -12.67 -18.59
C VAL A 163 -8.55 -13.65 -19.73
N THR A 164 -9.51 -13.66 -20.63
CA THR A 164 -9.53 -14.53 -21.82
C THR A 164 -9.43 -13.71 -23.08
N ARG A 165 -9.03 -14.34 -24.19
CA ARG A 165 -9.04 -13.68 -25.51
C ARG A 165 -10.30 -14.09 -26.25
N ASN A 166 -11.07 -13.13 -26.76
CA ASN A 166 -12.23 -13.42 -27.59
C ASN A 166 -11.85 -13.66 -29.07
N ALA A 167 -12.84 -14.02 -29.90
CA ALA A 167 -12.64 -14.29 -31.32
C ALA A 167 -12.08 -13.10 -32.12
N ASN A 168 -12.29 -11.87 -31.64
CA ASN A 168 -11.79 -10.64 -32.27
C ASN A 168 -10.39 -10.25 -31.77
N GLY A 169 -9.77 -11.06 -30.92
CA GLY A 169 -8.43 -10.80 -30.38
C GLY A 169 -8.39 -9.86 -29.18
N MET A 170 -9.55 -9.36 -28.71
CA MET A 170 -9.63 -8.51 -27.52
C MET A 170 -9.47 -9.36 -26.25
N SER A 171 -8.84 -8.78 -25.23
CA SER A 171 -8.78 -9.38 -23.89
C SER A 171 -10.03 -9.01 -23.12
N ILE A 172 -10.77 -10.01 -22.66
CA ILE A 172 -12.02 -9.89 -21.91
C ILE A 172 -11.75 -10.31 -20.48
N ILE A 173 -12.17 -9.49 -19.52
CA ILE A 173 -12.09 -9.79 -18.10
C ILE A 173 -13.48 -10.13 -17.58
N GLU A 174 -13.57 -11.21 -16.80
CA GLU A 174 -14.79 -11.63 -16.09
C GLU A 174 -14.50 -11.66 -14.59
N THR A 175 -15.29 -10.93 -13.80
CA THR A 175 -15.11 -10.85 -12.35
C THR A 175 -16.38 -10.36 -11.66
N ARG A 176 -16.32 -10.09 -10.35
CA ARG A 176 -17.33 -9.30 -9.65
C ARG A 176 -16.84 -7.89 -9.42
N VAL A 177 -17.61 -6.88 -9.83
CA VAL A 177 -17.36 -5.48 -9.52
C VAL A 177 -18.44 -4.98 -8.57
N ASN A 178 -18.03 -4.43 -7.42
CA ASN A 178 -18.93 -4.00 -6.34
C ASN A 178 -19.96 -5.08 -5.91
N GLY A 179 -19.56 -6.35 -6.00
CA GLY A 179 -20.37 -7.51 -5.61
C GLY A 179 -21.22 -8.13 -6.73
N TYR A 180 -21.31 -7.49 -7.89
CA TYR A 180 -22.10 -7.97 -9.03
C TYR A 180 -21.20 -8.59 -10.10
N PRO A 181 -21.59 -9.70 -10.74
CA PRO A 181 -20.87 -10.24 -11.89
C PRO A 181 -20.81 -9.21 -13.02
N GLU A 182 -19.62 -8.95 -13.53
CA GLU A 182 -19.38 -8.00 -14.62
C GLU A 182 -18.41 -8.59 -15.64
N THR A 183 -18.53 -8.11 -16.87
CA THR A 183 -17.59 -8.37 -17.96
C THR A 183 -17.04 -7.04 -18.46
N GLY A 184 -15.74 -7.02 -18.75
CA GLY A 184 -15.07 -5.83 -19.25
C GLY A 184 -14.05 -6.16 -20.32
N VAL A 185 -13.44 -5.12 -20.88
CA VAL A 185 -12.34 -5.21 -21.83
C VAL A 185 -11.06 -4.81 -21.13
N VAL A 186 -9.99 -5.57 -21.34
CA VAL A 186 -8.64 -5.18 -20.93
C VAL A 186 -7.97 -4.47 -22.11
N ASP A 187 -7.89 -3.15 -22.02
CA ASP A 187 -7.13 -2.32 -22.96
C ASP A 187 -5.66 -2.38 -22.58
N VAL A 188 -4.82 -2.81 -23.52
CA VAL A 188 -3.36 -2.95 -23.38
C VAL A 188 -2.61 -1.94 -24.26
N GLY A 189 -3.28 -0.85 -24.67
CA GLY A 189 -2.71 0.24 -25.44
C GLY A 189 -1.70 1.09 -24.66
N SER A 190 -1.53 2.35 -25.06
CA SER A 190 -0.56 3.28 -24.44
C SER A 190 -0.92 3.65 -23.00
N THR A 191 -2.20 3.54 -22.61
CA THR A 191 -2.71 3.74 -21.25
C THR A 191 -3.50 2.51 -20.81
N PRO A 192 -2.83 1.42 -20.41
CA PRO A 192 -3.49 0.16 -20.11
C PRO A 192 -4.52 0.29 -19.00
N ALA A 193 -5.69 -0.32 -19.19
CA ALA A 193 -6.77 -0.24 -18.21
C ALA A 193 -7.80 -1.38 -18.35
N LEU A 194 -8.54 -1.61 -17.26
CA LEU A 194 -9.80 -2.34 -17.28
C LEU A 194 -10.92 -1.35 -17.63
N GLN A 195 -11.57 -1.59 -18.76
CA GLN A 195 -12.71 -0.84 -19.24
C GLN A 195 -13.98 -1.66 -19.01
N TRP A 196 -14.99 -0.99 -18.48
CA TRP A 196 -16.27 -1.58 -18.12
C TRP A 196 -17.37 -0.80 -18.85
N ASP A 197 -18.54 -1.39 -18.95
CA ASP A 197 -19.72 -0.66 -19.40
C ASP A 197 -20.08 0.42 -18.38
N GLU A 198 -20.71 1.50 -18.87
CA GLU A 198 -21.22 2.55 -17.98
C GLU A 198 -22.22 1.94 -16.98
N PRO A 199 -22.20 2.36 -15.69
CA PRO A 199 -21.55 3.54 -15.12
C PRO A 199 -20.25 3.25 -14.35
N LEU A 200 -19.57 2.13 -14.63
CA LEU A 200 -18.34 1.75 -13.94
C LEU A 200 -17.15 2.56 -14.48
N PRO A 201 -16.27 3.08 -13.60
CA PRO A 201 -15.13 3.87 -14.05
C PRO A 201 -14.03 2.97 -14.59
N THR A 202 -13.26 3.45 -15.56
CA THR A 202 -12.03 2.81 -16.03
C THR A 202 -11.01 2.71 -14.89
N LEU A 203 -10.39 1.53 -14.75
CA LEU A 203 -9.35 1.28 -13.75
C LEU A 203 -8.00 1.09 -14.45
N PRO A 204 -7.02 1.99 -14.26
CA PRO A 204 -5.69 1.81 -14.83
C PRO A 204 -5.03 0.52 -14.33
N ILE A 205 -4.21 -0.11 -15.16
CA ILE A 205 -3.44 -1.31 -14.78
C ILE A 205 -1.97 -1.16 -15.10
N GLU A 206 -1.12 -1.82 -14.32
CA GLU A 206 0.31 -1.86 -14.56
C GLU A 206 0.93 -3.20 -14.16
N THR A 207 2.04 -3.58 -14.81
CA THR A 207 2.77 -4.80 -14.47
C THR A 207 3.57 -4.60 -13.19
N ARG A 208 3.68 -5.67 -12.40
CA ARG A 208 4.37 -5.77 -11.12
C ARG A 208 5.23 -7.03 -11.12
N GLY A 209 6.34 -6.98 -11.86
CA GLY A 209 7.20 -8.14 -12.09
C GLY A 209 6.65 -9.11 -13.15
N PRO A 210 7.13 -10.37 -13.19
CA PRO A 210 6.80 -11.31 -14.25
C PRO A 210 5.33 -11.74 -14.26
N ASP A 211 4.72 -11.84 -13.07
CA ASP A 211 3.41 -12.48 -12.88
C ASP A 211 2.44 -11.61 -12.06
N GLY A 212 2.73 -10.32 -11.87
CA GLY A 212 1.92 -9.42 -11.06
C GLY A 212 1.19 -8.36 -11.88
N LEU A 213 -0.11 -8.20 -11.72
CA LEU A 213 -0.89 -7.14 -12.34
C LEU A 213 -1.49 -6.26 -11.23
N ALA A 214 -1.07 -5.01 -11.17
CA ALA A 214 -1.71 -4.03 -10.29
C ALA A 214 -2.93 -3.44 -10.99
N VAL A 215 -4.07 -3.44 -10.29
CA VAL A 215 -5.26 -2.68 -10.65
C VAL A 215 -5.29 -1.44 -9.77
N LEU A 216 -5.24 -0.26 -10.39
CA LEU A 216 -5.11 1.02 -9.73
C LEU A 216 -6.48 1.71 -9.56
N PRO A 217 -6.60 2.66 -8.60
CA PRO A 217 -7.82 3.42 -8.41
C PRO A 217 -8.24 4.19 -9.67
N ALA A 218 -9.54 4.38 -9.84
CA ALA A 218 -10.07 5.21 -10.91
C ALA A 218 -9.56 6.65 -10.78
N LYS A 219 -9.20 7.27 -11.92
CA LYS A 219 -8.81 8.69 -11.96
C LYS A 219 -9.94 9.64 -11.54
N SER A 220 -11.19 9.20 -11.65
CA SER A 220 -12.35 9.97 -11.15
C SER A 220 -12.44 10.00 -9.62
N GLY A 221 -11.63 9.22 -8.91
CA GLY A 221 -11.71 9.06 -7.45
C GLY A 221 -12.85 8.14 -6.98
N LYS A 222 -13.69 7.63 -7.89
CA LYS A 222 -14.75 6.66 -7.55
C LYS A 222 -14.11 5.36 -7.07
N THR A 223 -14.37 4.99 -5.82
CA THR A 223 -13.92 3.71 -5.26
C THR A 223 -14.64 2.56 -5.95
N VAL A 224 -13.87 1.54 -6.35
CA VAL A 224 -14.38 0.29 -6.93
C VAL A 224 -13.86 -0.87 -6.12
N THR A 225 -14.65 -1.94 -6.02
CA THR A 225 -14.24 -3.21 -5.44
C THR A 225 -14.18 -4.26 -6.55
N ILE A 226 -13.04 -4.92 -6.75
CA ILE A 226 -12.86 -6.04 -7.70
C ILE A 226 -12.72 -7.33 -6.91
N ALA A 227 -13.58 -8.30 -7.18
CA ALA A 227 -13.61 -9.60 -6.50
C ALA A 227 -13.68 -9.52 -4.96
N GLY A 228 -14.15 -8.40 -4.39
CA GLY A 228 -14.15 -8.16 -2.94
C GLY A 228 -12.97 -7.33 -2.43
N HIS A 229 -12.00 -7.02 -3.28
CA HIS A 229 -10.84 -6.18 -2.96
C HIS A 229 -11.11 -4.72 -3.32
N ARG A 230 -11.11 -3.85 -2.32
CA ARG A 230 -11.28 -2.42 -2.51
C ARG A 230 -10.04 -1.84 -3.19
N ILE A 231 -10.23 -1.20 -4.35
CA ILE A 231 -9.15 -0.60 -5.13
C ILE A 231 -8.94 0.85 -4.67
N VAL A 232 -7.94 1.05 -3.82
CA VAL A 232 -7.52 2.34 -3.22
C VAL A 232 -6.00 2.41 -3.12
N GLY A 233 -5.43 3.59 -2.87
CA GLY A 233 -4.00 3.79 -2.69
C GLY A 233 -3.19 3.36 -3.90
N ASP A 234 -2.20 2.51 -3.68
CA ASP A 234 -1.36 1.93 -4.73
C ASP A 234 -2.07 0.87 -5.58
N GLY A 235 -3.36 0.66 -5.34
CA GLY A 235 -4.16 -0.37 -5.98
C GLY A 235 -4.00 -1.72 -5.30
N VAL A 236 -4.49 -2.75 -5.97
CA VAL A 236 -4.37 -4.15 -5.52
C VAL A 236 -3.54 -4.89 -6.55
N VAL A 237 -2.52 -5.61 -6.07
CA VAL A 237 -1.70 -6.47 -6.94
C VAL A 237 -2.33 -7.85 -6.97
N PHE A 238 -2.66 -8.32 -8.17
CA PHE A 238 -3.07 -9.68 -8.44
C PHE A 238 -1.89 -10.44 -9.01
N VAL A 239 -1.72 -11.69 -8.60
CA VAL A 239 -0.70 -12.60 -9.14
C VAL A 239 -1.36 -13.62 -10.04
N ARG A 240 -0.70 -13.92 -11.15
CA ARG A 240 -1.16 -14.94 -12.10
C ARG A 240 -1.08 -16.32 -11.45
N CYS A 241 -2.10 -17.12 -11.69
CA CYS A 241 -2.11 -18.55 -11.39
C CYS A 241 -1.50 -19.32 -12.57
N GLY A 242 -0.39 -20.03 -12.31
CA GLY A 242 0.31 -20.86 -13.30
C GLY A 242 1.49 -20.17 -13.97
#